data_AF-A0A523A8Q7-F1
#
_entry.id   AF-A0A523A8Q7-F1
#
_cell.length_a   1.000
_cell.length_b   1.000
_cell.length_c   1.000
_cell.angle_alpha   90.00
_cell.angle_beta   90.00
_cell.angle_gamma   90.00
#
_symmetry.space_group_name_H-M   'P 1'
#
loop_
_entity.id
_entity.type
_entity.pdbx_description
1 polymer ?
#
loop_
_entity_poly.entity_id
_entity_poly.type
_entity_poly.pdbx_seq_one_letter_code
_entity_poly.pdbx_strand_id
1 'polypeptide(L)'
;MSLVEFNPFQKKFRKGEKKVALVYPNRYVGGISNVGLQLIYAKINEFAHCERFYSDVFDGMRSVESGTKLSDFDLALFSLQYETDYFKAVEIIRKSGFRGLKIAGGPCVMENPRPLVRFFDAFFIGEADERIEEIVNAKEVEDLKGIEGIFTGHEERVKRVFCRLGRHIEEEIIGEGAYGRSF
;
A
#
# COMPACT_ATOMS: atom_id res chain seq x y z
N MET A 1 13.93 -2.28 21.88
CA MET A 1 15.02 -2.76 21.01
C MET A 1 14.83 -2.06 19.67
N SER A 2 15.73 -1.17 19.27
CA SER A 2 15.63 -0.46 18.00
C SER A 2 15.71 -1.47 16.87
N LEU A 3 14.63 -1.66 16.13
CA LEU A 3 14.64 -2.40 14.87
C LEU A 3 15.50 -1.59 13.89
N VAL A 4 16.71 -2.05 13.64
CA VAL A 4 17.59 -1.49 12.60
C VAL A 4 17.48 -2.43 11.40
N GLU A 5 16.87 -1.94 10.32
CA GLU A 5 16.86 -2.64 9.04
C GLU A 5 18.26 -2.55 8.42
N PHE A 6 18.81 -3.68 8.01
CA PHE A 6 20.10 -3.71 7.32
C PHE A 6 19.87 -3.43 5.83
N ASN A 7 20.57 -2.42 5.30
CA ASN A 7 20.50 -1.99 3.90
C ASN A 7 19.10 -1.56 3.41
N PRO A 8 18.46 -0.58 4.07
CA PRO A 8 17.17 -0.06 3.60
C PRO A 8 17.33 0.56 2.22
N PHE A 9 16.37 0.28 1.32
CA PHE A 9 16.32 0.95 0.02
C PHE A 9 16.05 2.44 0.24
N GLN A 10 17.06 3.29 0.03
CA GLN A 10 16.94 4.73 0.23
C GLN A 10 17.03 5.47 -1.10
N LYS A 11 15.87 5.73 -1.71
CA LYS A 11 15.77 6.61 -2.89
C LYS A 11 16.06 8.06 -2.48
N LYS A 12 16.84 8.77 -3.28
CA LYS A 12 17.01 10.22 -3.10
C LYS A 12 15.80 10.93 -3.68
N PHE A 13 15.07 11.66 -2.83
CA PHE A 13 13.95 12.49 -3.25
C PHE A 13 14.37 13.51 -4.32
N ARG A 14 13.62 13.58 -5.43
CA ARG A 14 13.82 14.58 -6.48
C ARG A 14 12.71 15.63 -6.43
N LYS A 15 13.07 16.90 -6.61
CA LYS A 15 12.09 18.00 -6.64
C LYS A 15 11.08 17.78 -7.77
N GLY A 16 9.80 17.72 -7.42
CA GLY A 16 8.71 17.44 -8.35
C GLY A 16 8.18 16.00 -8.29
N GLU A 17 8.87 15.08 -7.62
CA GLU A 17 8.32 13.76 -7.30
C GLU A 17 7.29 13.87 -6.18
N LYS A 18 6.25 13.03 -6.24
CA LYS A 18 5.27 12.90 -5.16
C LYS A 18 5.85 12.04 -4.04
N LYS A 19 5.62 12.45 -2.80
CA LYS A 19 5.98 11.67 -1.61
C LYS A 19 4.80 10.80 -1.19
N VAL A 20 5.02 9.49 -1.21
CA VAL A 20 4.04 8.48 -0.86
C VAL A 20 4.46 7.77 0.42
N ALA A 21 3.57 7.74 1.40
CA ALA A 21 3.72 6.95 2.61
C ALA A 21 2.99 5.62 2.44
N LEU A 22 3.73 4.51 2.41
CA LEU A 22 3.15 3.17 2.41
C LEU A 22 3.03 2.68 3.85
N VAL A 23 1.82 2.75 4.39
CA VAL A 23 1.53 2.48 5.80
C VAL A 23 1.02 1.05 5.96
N TYR A 24 1.78 0.25 6.70
CA TYR A 24 1.36 -1.05 7.19
C TYR A 24 1.14 -0.93 8.70
N PRO A 25 -0.10 -0.69 9.17
CA PRO A 25 -0.41 -0.36 10.56
C PRO A 25 -0.35 -1.59 11.46
N ASN A 26 0.66 -2.45 11.29
CA ASN A 26 0.94 -3.59 12.13
C ASN A 26 2.47 -3.70 12.35
N ARG A 27 2.94 -4.84 12.84
CA ARG A 27 4.34 -5.06 13.15
C ARG A 27 5.20 -5.07 11.90
N TYR A 28 6.37 -4.46 11.96
CA TYR A 28 7.38 -4.42 10.90
C TYR A 28 7.64 -5.81 10.30
N VAL A 29 7.77 -6.82 11.17
CA VAL A 29 8.02 -8.21 10.76
C VAL A 29 6.90 -8.75 9.86
N GLY A 30 5.64 -8.40 10.12
CA GLY A 30 4.53 -8.81 9.25
C GLY A 30 4.53 -8.09 7.90
N GLY A 31 4.93 -6.82 7.90
CA GLY A 31 4.96 -6.01 6.68
C GLY A 31 6.12 -6.35 5.76
N ILE A 32 7.32 -6.62 6.30
CA ILE A 32 8.47 -7.05 5.48
C ILE A 32 8.23 -8.44 4.86
N SER A 33 7.47 -9.30 5.54
CA SER A 33 7.05 -10.61 5.02
C SER A 33 5.85 -10.55 4.06
N ASN A 34 5.27 -9.37 3.82
CA ASN A 34 4.15 -9.21 2.90
C ASN A 34 4.65 -8.92 1.48
N VAL A 35 4.62 -9.94 0.61
CA VAL A 35 5.09 -9.83 -0.79
C VAL A 35 4.32 -8.76 -1.57
N GLY A 36 2.99 -8.68 -1.41
CA GLY A 36 2.18 -7.68 -2.09
C GLY A 36 2.55 -6.25 -1.69
N LEU A 37 2.83 -6.02 -0.41
CA LEU A 37 3.32 -4.73 0.09
C LEU A 37 4.68 -4.37 -0.51
N GLN A 38 5.62 -5.34 -0.56
CA GLN A 38 6.95 -5.11 -1.13
C GLN A 38 6.88 -4.86 -2.65
N LEU A 39 5.96 -5.52 -3.36
CA LEU A 39 5.73 -5.30 -4.79
C LEU A 39 5.20 -3.89 -5.06
N ILE A 40 4.17 -3.45 -4.32
CA ILE A 40 3.64 -2.09 -4.40
C ILE A 40 4.73 -1.07 -4.05
N TYR A 41 5.50 -1.31 -2.99
CA TYR A 41 6.61 -0.45 -2.59
C TYR A 41 7.65 -0.27 -3.71
N ALA A 42 8.08 -1.38 -4.31
CA ALA A 42 9.03 -1.36 -5.42
C ALA A 42 8.45 -0.61 -6.63
N LYS A 43 7.19 -0.92 -6.99
CA LYS A 43 6.51 -0.33 -8.15
C LYS A 43 6.36 1.18 -8.03
N ILE A 44 5.91 1.68 -6.88
CA ILE A 44 5.76 3.13 -6.66
C ILE A 44 7.13 3.82 -6.74
N ASN A 45 8.19 3.20 -6.21
CA ASN A 45 9.53 3.78 -6.24
C ASN A 45 10.13 3.92 -7.66
N GLU A 46 9.57 3.25 -8.67
CA GLU A 46 9.96 3.45 -10.07
C GLU A 46 9.65 4.88 -10.56
N PHE A 47 8.55 5.48 -10.10
CA PHE A 47 8.04 6.77 -10.62
C PHE A 47 7.77 7.84 -9.56
N ALA A 48 7.73 7.50 -8.27
CA ALA A 48 7.51 8.42 -7.14
C ALA A 48 8.49 8.12 -5.98
N HIS A 49 8.47 8.94 -4.92
CA HIS A 49 9.30 8.73 -3.74
C HIS A 49 8.47 8.08 -2.64
N CYS A 50 8.66 6.78 -2.40
CA CYS A 50 7.85 6.00 -1.48
C CYS A 50 8.65 5.50 -0.28
N GLU A 51 8.12 5.67 0.92
CA GLU A 51 8.72 5.23 2.19
C GLU A 51 7.70 4.45 3.03
N ARG A 52 8.18 3.53 3.87
CA ARG A 52 7.34 2.57 4.61
C ARG A 52 7.15 3.02 6.06
N PHE A 53 5.96 2.74 6.59
CA PHE A 53 5.56 3.08 7.96
C PHE A 53 4.95 1.86 8.65
N TYR A 54 5.35 1.59 9.88
CA TYR A 54 4.89 0.45 10.67
C TYR A 54 4.46 0.87 12.07
N SER A 55 3.44 0.23 12.63
CA SER A 55 2.89 0.63 13.95
C SER A 55 3.87 0.43 15.12
N ASP A 56 4.81 -0.51 15.02
CA ASP A 56 5.82 -0.77 16.06
C ASP A 56 7.17 -0.08 15.79
N VAL A 57 7.26 0.72 14.72
CA VAL A 57 8.44 1.51 14.36
C VAL A 57 8.07 2.99 14.39
N PHE A 58 8.63 3.74 15.34
CA PHE A 58 8.28 5.14 15.59
C PHE A 58 6.76 5.38 15.76
N ASP A 59 6.04 4.38 16.27
CA ASP A 59 4.57 4.39 16.42
C ASP A 59 3.80 4.67 15.11
N GLY A 60 4.40 4.36 13.95
CA GLY A 60 3.85 4.68 12.63
C GLY A 60 3.87 6.18 12.29
N MET A 61 4.54 7.01 13.07
CA MET A 61 4.61 8.47 12.84
C MET A 61 5.77 8.89 11.94
N ARG A 62 6.78 8.04 11.78
CA ARG A 62 7.97 8.30 10.97
C ARG A 62 8.30 7.11 10.08
N SER A 63 8.88 7.40 8.92
CA SER A 63 9.30 6.37 7.97
C SER A 63 10.47 5.55 8.50
N VAL A 64 10.59 4.33 8.01
CA VAL A 64 11.72 3.46 8.32
C VAL A 64 13.00 3.91 7.62
N GLU A 65 12.90 4.37 6.38
CA GLU A 65 14.04 4.65 5.50
C GLU A 65 14.83 5.88 5.94
N SER A 66 14.15 7.00 6.24
CA SER A 66 14.81 8.27 6.57
C SER A 66 14.30 8.93 7.85
N GLY A 67 13.31 8.35 8.53
CA GLY A 67 12.70 8.94 9.72
C GLY A 67 11.89 10.22 9.45
N THR A 68 11.50 10.44 8.20
CA THR A 68 10.64 11.56 7.78
C THR A 68 9.27 11.42 8.44
N LYS A 69 8.68 12.52 8.92
CA LYS A 69 7.37 12.47 9.55
C LYS A 69 6.29 12.18 8.51
N LEU A 70 5.27 11.41 8.89
CA LEU A 70 4.13 11.13 8.02
C LEU A 70 3.44 12.41 7.51
N SER A 71 3.42 13.48 8.32
CA SER A 71 2.87 14.79 7.96
C SER A 71 3.53 15.47 6.75
N ASP A 72 4.73 15.03 6.37
CA ASP A 72 5.54 15.65 5.32
C ASP A 72 5.37 14.94 3.96
N PHE A 73 4.42 14.01 3.86
CA PHE A 73 4.06 13.26 2.66
C PHE A 73 2.77 13.81 2.02
N ASP A 74 2.60 13.56 0.73
CA ASP A 74 1.44 14.05 -0.05
C ASP A 74 0.28 13.04 -0.02
N LEU A 75 0.60 11.75 -0.01
CA LEU A 75 -0.35 10.63 -0.11
C LEU A 75 0.07 9.54 0.88
N ALA A 76 -0.90 8.96 1.59
CA ALA A 76 -0.71 7.79 2.42
C ALA A 76 -1.58 6.63 1.92
N LEU A 77 -0.93 5.51 1.59
CA LEU A 77 -1.53 4.26 1.18
C LEU A 77 -1.50 3.29 2.37
N PHE A 78 -2.65 2.96 2.91
CA PHE A 78 -2.78 2.04 4.05
C PHE A 78 -3.12 0.63 3.57
N SER A 79 -2.30 -0.34 3.97
CA SER A 79 -2.55 -1.76 3.70
C SER A 79 -3.11 -2.43 4.96
N LEU A 80 -4.42 -2.68 4.99
CA LEU A 80 -5.13 -3.29 6.12
C LEU A 80 -5.31 -4.79 5.88
N GLN A 81 -4.50 -5.60 6.55
CA GLN A 81 -4.47 -7.06 6.39
C GLN A 81 -5.30 -7.79 7.44
N TYR A 82 -5.38 -7.24 8.65
CA TYR A 82 -6.08 -7.85 9.79
C TYR A 82 -7.03 -6.84 10.44
N GLU A 83 -8.04 -7.33 11.17
CA GLU A 83 -9.05 -6.49 11.81
C GLU A 83 -8.44 -5.55 12.85
N THR A 84 -7.36 -5.97 13.51
CA THR A 84 -6.61 -5.12 14.45
C THR A 84 -5.97 -3.90 13.80
N ASP A 85 -5.75 -3.93 12.49
CA ASP A 85 -5.16 -2.84 11.71
C ASP A 85 -6.08 -1.62 11.67
N TYR A 86 -7.39 -1.80 11.85
CA TYR A 86 -8.38 -0.71 11.85
C TYR A 86 -8.09 0.29 12.96
N PHE A 87 -7.90 -0.22 14.17
CA PHE A 87 -7.65 0.61 15.35
C PHE A 87 -6.31 1.33 15.23
N LYS A 88 -5.27 0.60 14.79
CA LYS A 88 -3.92 1.14 14.61
C LYS A 88 -3.86 2.18 13.48
N ALA A 89 -4.56 1.96 12.38
CA ALA A 89 -4.62 2.94 11.29
C ALA A 89 -5.27 4.25 11.75
N VAL A 90 -6.41 4.16 12.45
CA VAL A 90 -7.08 5.35 13.02
C VAL A 90 -6.19 6.06 14.03
N GLU A 91 -5.46 5.32 14.87
CA GLU A 91 -4.51 5.87 15.83
C GLU A 91 -3.38 6.65 15.13
N ILE A 92 -2.77 6.07 14.08
CA ILE A 92 -1.71 6.70 13.29
C ILE A 92 -2.23 7.99 12.63
N ILE A 93 -3.42 7.95 12.01
CA ILE A 93 -4.03 9.13 11.37
C ILE A 93 -4.25 10.25 12.39
N ARG A 94 -4.80 9.92 13.57
CA ARG A 94 -5.10 10.93 14.60
C ARG A 94 -3.84 11.52 15.23
N LYS A 95 -2.81 10.71 15.49
CA LYS A 95 -1.57 11.16 16.13
C LYS A 95 -0.64 11.92 15.19
N SER A 96 -0.58 11.51 13.92
CA SER A 96 0.35 12.11 12.95
C SER A 96 -0.05 13.51 12.50
N GLY A 97 -1.34 13.87 12.63
CA GLY A 97 -1.85 15.12 12.07
C GLY A 97 -1.77 15.17 10.53
N PHE A 98 -1.69 14.00 9.88
CA PHE A 98 -1.60 13.88 8.42
C PHE A 98 -2.84 14.47 7.74
N ARG A 99 -2.61 15.35 6.76
CA ARG A 99 -3.68 16.05 6.01
C ARG A 99 -3.71 15.70 4.52
N GLY A 100 -2.75 14.92 4.04
CA GLY A 100 -2.72 14.46 2.66
C GLY A 100 -3.84 13.48 2.35
N LEU A 101 -3.85 12.99 1.11
CA LEU A 101 -4.82 12.01 0.64
C LEU A 101 -4.56 10.66 1.33
N LYS A 102 -5.61 10.04 1.85
CA LYS A 102 -5.58 8.81 2.66
C LYS A 102 -6.38 7.74 1.92
N ILE A 103 -5.70 6.75 1.39
CA ILE A 103 -6.33 5.66 0.63
C ILE A 103 -6.04 4.35 1.36
N ALA A 104 -7.06 3.53 1.60
CA ALA A 104 -6.88 2.22 2.21
C ALA A 104 -7.14 1.09 1.21
N GLY A 105 -6.43 -0.01 1.36
CA GLY A 105 -6.65 -1.25 0.62
C GLY A 105 -6.33 -2.47 1.47
N GLY A 106 -6.33 -3.64 0.83
CA GLY A 106 -6.06 -4.91 1.48
C GLY A 106 -7.33 -5.71 1.82
N PRO A 107 -7.17 -6.96 2.28
CA PRO A 107 -8.27 -7.90 2.49
C PRO A 107 -9.41 -7.34 3.34
N CYS A 108 -9.09 -6.69 4.46
CA CYS A 108 -10.12 -6.17 5.36
C CYS A 108 -10.96 -5.05 4.71
N VAL A 109 -10.33 -4.21 3.90
CA VAL A 109 -11.01 -3.17 3.12
C VAL A 109 -11.94 -3.79 2.07
N MET A 110 -11.53 -4.90 1.47
CA MET A 110 -12.34 -5.61 0.47
C MET A 110 -13.56 -6.29 1.08
N GLU A 111 -13.45 -6.78 2.31
CA GLU A 111 -14.57 -7.38 3.04
C GLU A 111 -15.59 -6.31 3.45
N ASN A 112 -15.15 -5.22 4.11
CA ASN A 112 -16.05 -4.14 4.50
C ASN A 112 -15.31 -2.81 4.78
N PRO A 113 -15.34 -1.85 3.85
CA PRO A 113 -14.71 -0.54 4.05
C PRO A 113 -15.55 0.42 4.92
N ARG A 114 -16.86 0.16 5.09
CA ARG A 114 -17.82 1.10 5.71
C ARG A 114 -17.43 1.61 7.11
N PRO A 115 -16.88 0.79 8.02
CA PRO A 115 -16.49 1.27 9.34
C PRO A 115 -15.44 2.38 9.32
N LEU A 116 -14.64 2.45 8.25
CA LEU A 116 -13.48 3.33 8.15
C LEU A 116 -13.72 4.57 7.29
N VAL A 117 -14.89 4.71 6.64
CA VAL A 117 -15.19 5.79 5.67
C VAL A 117 -15.01 7.20 6.24
N ARG A 118 -15.10 7.36 7.57
CA ARG A 118 -14.89 8.66 8.23
C ARG A 118 -13.42 9.06 8.37
N PHE A 119 -12.48 8.14 8.14
CA PHE A 119 -11.05 8.33 8.38
C PHE A 119 -10.20 8.34 7.10
N PHE A 120 -10.75 7.81 6.01
CA PHE A 120 -10.08 7.70 4.72
C PHE A 120 -10.85 8.45 3.65
N ASP A 121 -10.14 8.96 2.65
CA ASP A 121 -10.74 9.68 1.54
C ASP A 121 -11.21 8.71 0.45
N ALA A 122 -10.55 7.54 0.32
CA ALA A 122 -10.97 6.49 -0.58
C ALA A 122 -10.48 5.10 -0.12
N PHE A 123 -11.09 4.07 -0.70
CA PHE A 123 -10.75 2.67 -0.52
C PHE A 123 -10.54 2.03 -1.88
N PHE A 124 -9.53 1.19 -2.01
CA PHE A 124 -9.31 0.39 -3.19
C PHE A 124 -9.74 -1.06 -2.93
N ILE A 125 -10.68 -1.54 -3.74
CA ILE A 125 -11.31 -2.86 -3.64
C ILE A 125 -10.74 -3.77 -4.72
N GLY A 126 -9.75 -4.59 -4.37
CA GLY A 126 -9.13 -5.54 -5.28
C GLY A 126 -7.61 -5.49 -5.25
N GLU A 127 -7.01 -5.92 -6.36
CA GLU A 127 -5.55 -5.91 -6.58
C GLU A 127 -5.11 -4.64 -7.30
N ALA A 128 -4.20 -3.89 -6.69
CA ALA A 128 -3.88 -2.52 -7.10
C ALA A 128 -2.76 -2.43 -8.15
N ASP A 129 -2.10 -3.54 -8.46
CA ASP A 129 -0.88 -3.62 -9.28
C ASP A 129 -0.96 -2.83 -10.59
N GLU A 130 -2.01 -3.04 -11.38
CA GLU A 130 -2.20 -2.39 -12.69
C GLU A 130 -2.70 -0.92 -12.57
N ARG A 131 -3.12 -0.49 -11.38
CA ARG A 131 -3.77 0.81 -11.15
C ARG A 131 -3.00 1.71 -10.18
N ILE A 132 -1.88 1.24 -9.64
CA ILE A 132 -1.15 1.95 -8.60
C ILE A 132 -0.64 3.32 -9.05
N GLU A 133 -0.26 3.45 -10.33
CA GLU A 133 0.19 4.73 -10.90
C GLU A 133 -0.96 5.75 -11.01
N GLU A 134 -2.15 5.32 -11.44
CA GLU A 134 -3.35 6.16 -11.48
C GLU A 134 -3.71 6.66 -10.08
N ILE A 135 -3.70 5.76 -9.10
CA ILE A 135 -3.99 6.06 -7.68
C ILE A 135 -2.95 7.04 -7.11
N VAL A 136 -1.66 6.81 -7.38
CA VAL A 136 -0.59 7.67 -6.86
C VAL A 136 -0.62 9.05 -7.50
N ASN A 137 -1.02 9.19 -8.76
CA ASN A 137 -1.05 10.48 -9.44
C ASN A 137 -2.24 11.38 -9.03
N ALA A 138 -3.29 10.84 -8.41
CA ALA A 138 -4.44 11.59 -7.94
C ALA A 138 -4.06 12.69 -6.91
N LYS A 139 -4.50 13.93 -7.12
CA LYS A 139 -4.19 15.06 -6.22
C LYS A 139 -5.30 15.30 -5.22
N GLU A 140 -6.54 15.14 -5.67
CA GLU A 140 -7.76 15.34 -4.90
C GLU A 140 -8.66 14.10 -4.97
N VAL A 141 -9.71 14.06 -4.14
CA VAL A 141 -10.65 12.92 -4.09
C VAL A 141 -11.40 12.78 -5.42
N GLU A 142 -11.62 13.90 -6.11
CA GLU A 142 -12.24 14.00 -7.42
C GLU A 142 -11.49 13.22 -8.49
N ASP A 143 -10.15 13.20 -8.44
CA ASP A 143 -9.31 12.49 -9.41
C ASP A 143 -9.42 10.97 -9.26
N LEU A 144 -9.85 10.49 -8.09
CA LEU A 144 -10.05 9.07 -7.81
C LEU A 144 -11.41 8.57 -8.33
N LYS A 145 -12.37 9.49 -8.56
CA LYS A 145 -13.71 9.13 -9.02
C LYS A 145 -13.62 8.60 -10.45
N GLY A 146 -14.12 7.39 -10.66
CA GLY A 146 -14.13 6.72 -11.97
C GLY A 146 -13.01 5.70 -12.17
N ILE A 147 -12.04 5.62 -11.26
CA ILE A 147 -11.07 4.51 -11.25
C ILE A 147 -11.81 3.24 -10.81
N GLU A 148 -11.72 2.18 -11.61
CA GLU A 148 -12.32 0.88 -11.26
C GLU A 148 -11.72 0.36 -9.94
N GLY A 149 -12.57 -0.09 -9.03
CA GLY A 149 -12.15 -0.54 -7.70
C GLY A 149 -12.09 0.55 -6.62
N ILE A 150 -12.20 1.84 -6.97
CA ILE A 150 -12.27 2.90 -5.96
C ILE A 150 -13.67 3.00 -5.36
N PHE A 151 -13.72 3.07 -4.03
CA PHE A 151 -14.88 3.37 -3.21
C PHE A 151 -14.59 4.60 -2.35
N THR A 152 -15.34 5.68 -2.52
CA THR A 152 -15.19 6.94 -1.75
C THR A 152 -16.16 7.04 -0.57
N GLY A 153 -17.09 6.08 -0.45
CA GLY A 153 -18.14 6.09 0.57
C GLY A 153 -19.51 6.53 0.04
N HIS A 154 -19.57 7.04 -1.18
CA HIS A 154 -20.79 7.54 -1.82
C HIS A 154 -21.40 6.54 -2.80
N GLU A 155 -20.63 5.57 -3.26
CA GLU A 155 -21.06 4.57 -4.23
C GLU A 155 -21.87 3.46 -3.54
N GLU A 156 -22.93 2.98 -4.19
CA GLU A 156 -23.68 1.83 -3.66
C GLU A 156 -22.95 0.51 -3.90
N ARG A 157 -22.28 0.38 -5.04
CA ARG A 157 -21.54 -0.81 -5.47
C ARG A 157 -20.27 -0.40 -6.20
N VAL A 158 -19.19 -1.11 -5.91
CA VAL A 158 -17.90 -0.98 -6.59
C VAL A 158 -17.49 -2.36 -7.08
N LYS A 159 -16.99 -2.42 -8.32
CA LYS A 159 -16.50 -3.67 -8.89
C LYS A 159 -15.11 -3.96 -8.33
N ARG A 160 -14.95 -5.17 -7.79
CA ARG A 160 -13.65 -5.65 -7.34
C ARG A 160 -12.72 -5.83 -8.54
N VAL A 161 -11.53 -5.25 -8.45
CA VAL A 161 -10.47 -5.40 -9.46
C VAL A 161 -9.68 -6.67 -9.17
N PHE A 162 -9.40 -7.43 -10.22
CA PHE A 162 -8.53 -8.60 -10.18
C PHE A 162 -7.40 -8.36 -11.17
N CYS A 163 -6.15 -8.63 -10.78
CA CYS A 163 -5.03 -8.58 -11.69
C CYS A 163 -5.18 -9.73 -12.69
N ARG A 164 -4.97 -9.42 -13.98
CA ARG A 164 -4.89 -10.49 -14.97
C ARG A 164 -3.50 -11.11 -14.86
N LEU A 165 -3.47 -12.42 -14.65
CA LEU A 165 -2.22 -13.16 -14.71
C LEU A 165 -1.62 -12.97 -16.12
N GLY A 166 -0.32 -12.68 -16.19
CA GLY A 166 0.39 -12.63 -17.46
C GLY A 166 0.42 -14.03 -18.09
N ARG A 167 0.44 -14.11 -19.44
CA ARG A 167 0.48 -15.37 -20.19
C ARG A 167 1.56 -16.36 -19.70
N HIS A 168 2.69 -15.86 -19.21
CA HIS A 168 3.79 -16.69 -18.70
C HIS A 168 3.49 -17.46 -17.40
N ILE A 169 2.44 -17.10 -16.66
CA ILE A 169 1.96 -17.84 -15.48
C ILE A 169 0.83 -18.82 -15.87
N GLU A 170 0.15 -18.56 -17.00
CA GLU A 170 -0.86 -19.46 -17.57
C GLU A 170 -0.21 -20.64 -18.31
N GLU A 171 1.02 -20.46 -18.80
CA GLU A 171 1.82 -21.50 -19.44
C GLU A 171 2.57 -22.32 -18.38
N GLU A 172 2.39 -23.64 -18.39
CA GLU A 172 3.20 -24.55 -17.59
C GLU A 172 4.68 -24.35 -17.98
N ILE A 173 5.56 -24.18 -16.99
CA ILE A 173 7.00 -24.20 -17.24
C ILE A 173 7.36 -25.64 -17.60
N ILE A 174 7.24 -25.99 -18.88
CA ILE A 174 7.70 -27.28 -19.42
C ILE A 174 9.23 -27.21 -19.48
N GLY A 175 9.87 -27.45 -18.35
CA GLY A 175 11.31 -27.64 -18.28
C GLY A 175 11.64 -29.06 -18.75
N GLU A 176 12.14 -29.21 -19.97
CA GLU A 176 12.87 -30.43 -20.33
C GLU A 176 14.14 -30.50 -19.48
N GLY A 177 14.13 -31.33 -18.43
CA GLY A 177 15.33 -31.72 -17.69
C GLY A 177 15.44 -31.31 -16.22
N ALA A 178 14.40 -30.75 -15.59
CA ALA A 178 14.48 -30.39 -14.15
C ALA A 178 14.28 -31.59 -13.21
N TYR A 179 13.52 -32.59 -13.65
CA TYR A 179 13.41 -33.89 -12.97
C TYR A 179 14.12 -34.91 -13.85
N GLY A 180 15.28 -35.40 -13.39
CA GLY A 180 15.93 -36.55 -14.01
C GLY A 180 14.93 -37.69 -14.17
N ARG A 181 15.00 -38.40 -15.31
CA ARG A 181 14.14 -39.54 -15.63
C ARG A 181 14.01 -40.45 -14.40
N SER A 182 12.83 -40.49 -13.80
CA SER A 182 12.48 -41.56 -12.87
C SER A 182 12.40 -42.85 -13.69
N PHE A 183 13.22 -43.82 -13.32
CA PHE A 183 13.16 -45.20 -13.79
C PHE A 183 11.88 -45.89 -13.30
#